data_AF-A0A3N9UIZ4-F1
#
_entry.id   AF-A0A3N9UIZ4-F1
#
_cell.length_a   1.000
_cell.length_b   1.000
_cell.length_c   1.000
_cell.angle_alpha   90.00
_cell.angle_beta   90.00
_cell.angle_gamma   90.00
#
_symmetry.space_group_name_H-M   'P 1'
#
loop_
_entity.id
_entity.type
_entity.pdbx_description
1 polymer ?
#
loop_
_entity_poly.entity_id
_entity_poly.type
_entity_poly.pdbx_seq_one_letter_code
_entity_poly.pdbx_strand_id
1 'polypeptide(L)'
;MENERKRILQLVQNGTISADEAIVLLEALSKQNESTQLPANPPVVSQESQPVKEDVSTQSHSSQEHHEYSETKNEQTKSKSSGFEDLFGNIFNNKESANQFVNELKQDLSQFSSRMMDVMNSTFSKVKDFDLEFPFGNKVEFDKTYSFDAAEIKGIELDIPNGRVDVVKAEDERFLIEAQIKTSAANQDEDLSKERFVQDFVTFINGKLTISTTTKMSQVNLRLVVPKQQYDVVLLRLLNGGVTIQNLDAKLLKVKTYNGAIKIDESTFQNADIQSGNGSIELRHVKGEDLEAETVNGRIYIDGDIQEVEAESVNGAVIVTTTSSSARKLKARTVAGAVEMYIPKTLSLNGQVSTNFGKTDVGLADIEKRSEEDQFLQKTLRFDKILENQPVLKLSGETRSGSIIVRYLA
;
A
#
# COMPACT_ATOMS: atom_id res chain seq x y z
N MET A 1 -19.03 -28.94 -30.55
CA MET A 1 -19.22 -28.76 -29.09
C MET A 1 -18.30 -29.66 -28.27
N GLU A 2 -18.53 -30.98 -28.11
CA GLU A 2 -17.57 -31.83 -27.38
C GLU A 2 -16.20 -31.95 -28.09
N ASN A 3 -16.20 -31.99 -29.43
CA ASN A 3 -14.97 -32.13 -30.22
C ASN A 3 -14.05 -30.90 -30.14
N GLU A 4 -14.58 -29.69 -29.99
CA GLU A 4 -13.76 -28.47 -29.91
C GLU A 4 -13.14 -28.30 -28.54
N ARG A 5 -13.89 -28.62 -27.47
CA ARG A 5 -13.36 -28.68 -26.10
C ARG A 5 -12.27 -29.75 -25.96
N LYS A 6 -12.47 -30.94 -26.55
CA LYS A 6 -11.45 -32.00 -26.61
C LYS A 6 -10.21 -31.57 -27.40
N ARG A 7 -10.37 -30.82 -28.48
CA ARG A 7 -9.26 -30.29 -29.30
C ARG A 7 -8.44 -29.23 -28.55
N ILE A 8 -9.08 -28.33 -27.81
CA ILE A 8 -8.38 -27.34 -26.98
C ILE A 8 -7.57 -28.02 -25.87
N LEU A 9 -8.12 -29.03 -25.22
CA LEU A 9 -7.40 -29.81 -24.20
C LEU A 9 -6.22 -30.62 -24.79
N GLN A 10 -6.36 -31.15 -26.01
CA GLN A 10 -5.23 -31.80 -26.71
C GLN A 10 -4.11 -30.82 -27.08
N LEU A 11 -4.43 -29.57 -27.41
CA LEU A 11 -3.43 -28.54 -27.72
C LEU A 11 -2.63 -28.13 -26.47
N VAL A 12 -3.26 -28.12 -25.30
CA VAL A 12 -2.57 -27.95 -24.01
C VAL A 12 -1.68 -29.15 -23.70
N GLN A 13 -2.21 -30.37 -23.89
CA GLN A 13 -1.48 -31.60 -23.62
C GLN A 13 -0.24 -31.75 -24.50
N ASN A 14 -0.30 -31.26 -25.74
CA ASN A 14 0.82 -31.25 -26.68
C ASN A 14 1.74 -30.02 -26.50
N GLY A 15 1.48 -29.15 -25.51
CA GLY A 15 2.29 -27.98 -25.19
C GLY A 15 2.27 -26.88 -26.26
N THR A 16 1.32 -26.93 -27.20
CA THR A 16 1.18 -25.94 -28.28
C THR A 16 0.57 -24.64 -27.76
N ILE A 17 -0.25 -24.71 -26.71
CA ILE A 17 -0.81 -23.56 -26.00
C ILE A 17 -0.66 -23.76 -24.50
N SER A 18 -0.53 -22.66 -23.76
CA SER A 18 -0.45 -22.67 -22.31
C SER A 18 -1.81 -22.96 -21.66
N ALA A 19 -1.79 -23.38 -20.39
CA ALA A 19 -3.01 -23.65 -19.63
C ALA A 19 -3.92 -22.41 -19.52
N ASP A 20 -3.32 -21.23 -19.39
CA ASP A 20 -4.05 -19.96 -19.25
C ASP A 20 -4.73 -19.56 -20.58
N GLU A 21 -4.08 -19.77 -21.72
CA GLU A 21 -4.66 -19.52 -23.04
C GLU A 21 -5.84 -20.47 -23.33
N ALA A 22 -5.75 -21.71 -22.86
CA ALA A 22 -6.83 -22.67 -23.03
C ALA A 22 -8.07 -22.34 -22.20
N ILE A 23 -7.91 -21.74 -21.01
CA ILE A 23 -9.02 -21.28 -20.18
C ILE A 23 -9.80 -20.19 -20.91
N VAL A 24 -9.08 -19.21 -21.49
CA VAL A 24 -9.69 -18.11 -22.26
C VAL A 24 -10.45 -18.65 -23.48
N LEU A 25 -9.88 -19.61 -24.20
CA LEU A 25 -10.53 -20.23 -25.37
C LEU A 25 -11.77 -21.04 -24.99
N LEU A 26 -11.75 -21.74 -23.86
CA LEU A 26 -12.89 -22.51 -23.35
C LEU A 26 -14.03 -21.58 -22.88
N GLU A 27 -13.69 -20.46 -22.24
CA GLU A 27 -14.67 -19.44 -21.84
C GLU A 27 -15.30 -18.76 -23.05
N ALA A 28 -14.50 -18.42 -24.07
CA ALA A 28 -15.03 -17.86 -25.32
C ALA A 28 -15.98 -18.84 -26.03
N LEU A 29 -15.64 -20.14 -26.05
CA LEU A 29 -16.49 -21.18 -26.62
C LEU A 29 -17.81 -21.35 -25.84
N SER A 30 -17.81 -21.08 -24.53
CA SER A 30 -19.02 -21.14 -23.70
C SER A 30 -19.95 -19.95 -23.95
N LYS A 31 -19.41 -18.74 -24.14
CA LYS A 31 -20.20 -17.52 -24.40
C LYS A 31 -20.90 -17.51 -25.76
N GLN A 32 -20.35 -18.20 -26.76
CA GLN A 32 -21.02 -18.35 -28.06
C GLN A 32 -22.32 -19.19 -27.97
N ASN A 33 -22.54 -19.98 -26.92
CA ASN A 33 -23.74 -20.81 -26.78
C ASN A 33 -24.91 -20.10 -26.10
N GLU A 34 -24.67 -19.00 -25.39
CA GLU A 34 -25.74 -18.24 -24.72
C GLU A 34 -26.52 -17.32 -25.67
N SER A 35 -26.08 -17.18 -26.93
CA SER A 35 -26.68 -16.25 -27.92
C SER A 35 -27.62 -16.90 -28.95
N THR A 36 -28.04 -18.17 -28.80
CA THR A 36 -28.86 -18.88 -29.82
C THR A 36 -30.18 -19.50 -29.35
N GLN A 37 -30.84 -18.98 -28.30
CA GLN A 37 -32.23 -19.40 -27.99
C GLN A 37 -33.14 -18.20 -27.65
N LEU A 38 -33.96 -17.81 -28.62
CA LEU A 38 -35.21 -17.05 -28.44
C LEU A 38 -36.40 -18.01 -28.68
N PRO A 39 -37.54 -17.85 -27.98
CA PRO A 39 -38.84 -18.21 -28.51
C PRO A 39 -39.77 -16.99 -28.75
N ALA A 40 -40.79 -17.24 -29.57
CA ALA A 40 -41.58 -16.29 -30.36
C ALA A 40 -43.00 -15.98 -29.79
N ASN A 41 -43.44 -14.71 -29.94
CA ASN A 41 -44.76 -14.12 -30.35
C ASN A 41 -46.15 -14.72 -29.94
N PRO A 42 -47.31 -13.97 -30.03
CA PRO A 42 -47.59 -12.51 -30.00
C PRO A 42 -48.97 -12.15 -29.26
N PRO A 43 -49.81 -11.13 -29.62
CA PRO A 43 -50.15 -10.00 -28.72
C PRO A 43 -51.66 -9.74 -28.49
N VAL A 44 -52.02 -8.75 -27.64
CA VAL A 44 -53.33 -8.06 -27.71
C VAL A 44 -53.13 -6.54 -27.65
N VAL A 45 -53.83 -5.89 -28.58
CA VAL A 45 -53.86 -4.50 -29.01
C VAL A 45 -54.69 -3.62 -28.07
N SER A 46 -54.30 -2.35 -27.90
CA SER A 46 -55.23 -1.21 -27.91
C SER A 46 -54.49 0.07 -28.32
N GLN A 47 -54.99 0.66 -29.41
CA GLN A 47 -54.62 1.93 -30.05
C GLN A 47 -55.02 3.12 -29.14
N GLU A 48 -54.72 4.41 -29.31
CA GLU A 48 -54.32 5.29 -30.42
C GLU A 48 -54.00 6.64 -29.72
N SER A 49 -52.95 7.41 -30.03
CA SER A 49 -53.00 8.55 -30.99
C SER A 49 -51.64 9.27 -30.95
N GLN A 50 -51.11 9.64 -32.12
CA GLN A 50 -49.91 10.45 -32.34
C GLN A 50 -50.25 11.97 -32.41
N PRO A 51 -49.39 12.85 -32.97
CA PRO A 51 -48.10 13.39 -32.53
C PRO A 51 -48.18 14.94 -32.33
N VAL A 52 -47.14 15.69 -31.97
CA VAL A 52 -46.26 16.44 -32.90
C VAL A 52 -45.30 17.34 -32.08
N LYS A 53 -44.00 17.20 -32.40
CA LYS A 53 -42.89 18.19 -32.55
C LYS A 53 -42.94 19.50 -31.75
N GLU A 54 -41.83 19.90 -31.14
CA GLU A 54 -40.83 20.78 -31.80
C GLU A 54 -39.57 21.00 -30.94
N ASP A 55 -38.61 21.65 -31.58
CA ASP A 55 -37.16 21.58 -31.45
C ASP A 55 -36.54 22.56 -30.45
N VAL A 56 -35.36 22.15 -29.94
CA VAL A 56 -34.09 22.91 -29.89
C VAL A 56 -34.08 24.25 -29.11
N SER A 57 -33.34 24.29 -27.98
CA SER A 57 -32.02 24.93 -27.87
C SER A 57 -31.68 25.52 -26.49
N THR A 58 -30.47 25.16 -26.05
CA THR A 58 -29.43 25.96 -25.38
C THR A 58 -29.60 26.66 -24.02
N GLN A 59 -28.56 26.40 -23.22
CA GLN A 59 -27.74 27.32 -22.40
C GLN A 59 -28.09 27.51 -20.90
N SER A 60 -27.19 26.95 -20.07
CA SER A 60 -26.41 27.61 -18.99
C SER A 60 -27.05 28.84 -18.32
N HIS A 61 -27.17 28.96 -17.00
CA HIS A 61 -26.07 29.05 -16.01
C HIS A 61 -26.65 29.21 -14.58
N SER A 62 -25.81 28.89 -13.58
CA SER A 62 -25.67 29.52 -12.25
C SER A 62 -26.83 29.51 -11.24
N SER A 63 -26.54 28.81 -10.12
CA SER A 63 -26.48 29.33 -8.75
C SER A 63 -27.71 30.04 -8.16
N GLN A 64 -28.29 29.47 -7.11
CA GLN A 64 -28.29 30.06 -5.77
C GLN A 64 -28.98 29.16 -4.73
N GLU A 65 -28.39 29.17 -3.55
CA GLU A 65 -28.81 28.50 -2.32
C GLU A 65 -30.12 29.06 -1.77
N HIS A 66 -30.91 28.20 -1.12
CA HIS A 66 -31.76 28.59 0.00
C HIS A 66 -31.83 27.44 1.01
N HIS A 67 -31.32 27.71 2.22
CA HIS A 67 -31.52 26.94 3.45
C HIS A 67 -32.99 27.01 3.91
N GLU A 68 -33.57 25.92 4.42
CA GLU A 68 -34.04 25.84 5.82
C GLU A 68 -34.38 24.39 6.28
N TYR A 69 -34.21 24.18 7.59
CA TYR A 69 -34.23 23.00 8.47
C TYR A 69 -35.35 21.95 8.23
N SER A 70 -35.21 20.65 8.51
CA SER A 70 -35.04 20.04 9.85
C SER A 70 -34.93 18.51 9.73
N GLU A 71 -33.98 17.87 10.44
CA GLU A 71 -34.21 16.77 11.40
C GLU A 71 -32.90 16.05 11.77
N THR A 72 -32.80 15.77 13.07
CA THR A 72 -31.61 15.41 13.82
C THR A 72 -31.30 13.91 13.87
N LYS A 73 -29.99 13.62 13.95
CA LYS A 73 -29.30 12.52 14.64
C LYS A 73 -29.27 11.12 14.00
N ASN A 74 -28.12 10.83 13.41
CA ASN A 74 -27.21 9.80 13.94
C ASN A 74 -25.76 10.12 13.55
N GLU A 75 -25.03 10.76 14.46
CA GLU A 75 -23.57 10.93 14.35
C GLU A 75 -22.91 9.58 14.63
N GLN A 76 -22.62 8.83 13.57
CA GLN A 76 -21.46 7.95 13.57
C GLN A 76 -20.26 8.80 13.20
N THR A 77 -19.31 8.89 14.13
CA THR A 77 -17.95 9.36 13.91
C THR A 77 -17.36 8.67 12.68
N LYS A 78 -17.39 9.37 11.53
CA LYS A 78 -16.64 8.98 10.34
C LYS A 78 -15.17 9.26 10.62
N SER A 79 -14.45 8.22 11.05
CA SER A 79 -13.02 8.14 10.78
C SER A 79 -12.84 8.24 9.27
N LYS A 80 -11.92 9.10 8.81
CA LYS A 80 -11.53 9.16 7.40
C LYS A 80 -11.09 7.77 6.98
N SER A 81 -11.91 7.05 6.19
CA SER A 81 -11.41 5.89 5.46
C SER A 81 -10.39 6.43 4.45
N SER A 82 -9.16 5.93 4.55
CA SER A 82 -8.15 6.13 3.53
C SER A 82 -8.71 5.59 2.21
N GLY A 83 -8.37 6.21 1.08
CA GLY A 83 -8.76 5.68 -0.24
C GLY A 83 -8.27 4.24 -0.49
N PHE A 84 -7.41 3.71 0.38
CA PHE A 84 -6.92 2.34 0.39
C PHE A 84 -7.97 1.34 0.91
N GLU A 85 -8.69 1.64 2.00
CA GLU A 85 -9.81 0.82 2.48
C GLU A 85 -10.93 0.78 1.42
N ASP A 86 -11.18 1.90 0.73
CA ASP A 86 -12.15 1.95 -0.37
C ASP A 86 -11.71 1.07 -1.56
N LEU A 87 -10.41 1.09 -1.92
CA LEU A 87 -9.86 0.19 -2.93
C LEU A 87 -10.04 -1.29 -2.56
N PHE A 88 -9.73 -1.66 -1.32
CA PHE A 88 -9.94 -3.02 -0.82
C PHE A 88 -11.42 -3.41 -0.84
N GLY A 89 -12.29 -2.57 -0.27
CA GLY A 89 -13.74 -2.81 -0.27
C GLY A 89 -14.28 -3.03 -1.68
N ASN A 90 -13.84 -2.23 -2.66
CA ASN A 90 -14.24 -2.38 -4.05
C ASN A 90 -13.75 -3.68 -4.69
N ILE A 91 -12.50 -4.11 -4.43
CA ILE A 91 -11.92 -5.35 -4.98
C ILE A 91 -12.61 -6.61 -4.42
N PHE A 92 -13.00 -6.58 -3.14
CA PHE A 92 -13.67 -7.70 -2.48
C PHE A 92 -15.16 -7.77 -2.83
N ASN A 93 -15.84 -6.62 -2.97
CA ASN A 93 -17.28 -6.59 -3.17
C ASN A 93 -17.70 -6.58 -4.65
N ASN A 94 -16.85 -6.15 -5.58
CA ASN A 94 -17.23 -5.99 -6.99
C ASN A 94 -16.37 -6.83 -7.96
N LYS A 95 -17.03 -7.83 -8.58
CA LYS A 95 -16.43 -8.77 -9.55
C LYS A 95 -16.07 -8.10 -10.89
N GLU A 96 -16.77 -7.01 -11.26
CA GLU A 96 -16.49 -6.24 -12.48
C GLU A 96 -15.25 -5.34 -12.31
N SER A 97 -15.06 -4.76 -11.13
CA SER A 97 -13.90 -3.91 -10.81
C SER A 97 -12.58 -4.68 -10.75
N ALA A 98 -12.60 -5.94 -10.28
CA ALA A 98 -11.42 -6.81 -10.33
C ALA A 98 -10.99 -7.14 -11.78
N ASN A 99 -11.96 -7.31 -12.69
CA ASN A 99 -11.67 -7.52 -14.12
C ASN A 99 -11.20 -6.23 -14.80
N GLN A 100 -11.74 -5.06 -14.41
CA GLN A 100 -11.26 -3.77 -14.87
C GLN A 100 -9.81 -3.51 -14.43
N PHE A 101 -9.47 -3.80 -13.18
CA PHE A 101 -8.09 -3.67 -12.67
C PHE A 101 -7.10 -4.62 -13.37
N VAL A 102 -7.49 -5.88 -13.61
CA VAL A 102 -6.65 -6.83 -14.37
C VAL A 102 -6.48 -6.37 -15.82
N ASN A 103 -7.52 -5.77 -16.42
CA ASN A 103 -7.43 -5.20 -17.76
C ASN A 103 -6.55 -3.94 -17.78
N GLU A 104 -6.63 -3.09 -16.76
CA GLU A 104 -5.81 -1.88 -16.60
C GLU A 104 -4.33 -2.24 -16.36
N LEU A 105 -4.03 -3.24 -15.52
CA LEU A 105 -2.68 -3.81 -15.36
C LEU A 105 -2.15 -4.42 -16.65
N LYS A 106 -2.97 -5.16 -17.41
CA LYS A 106 -2.58 -5.70 -18.73
C LYS A 106 -2.33 -4.59 -19.74
N GLN A 107 -3.11 -3.50 -19.67
CA GLN A 107 -2.97 -2.35 -20.56
C GLN A 107 -1.71 -1.54 -20.23
N ASP A 108 -1.37 -1.37 -18.95
CA ASP A 108 -0.13 -0.71 -18.51
C ASP A 108 1.12 -1.59 -18.75
N LEU A 109 1.04 -2.91 -18.55
CA LEU A 109 2.14 -3.84 -18.87
C LEU A 109 2.43 -3.93 -20.37
N SER A 110 1.39 -3.88 -21.22
CA SER A 110 1.56 -3.87 -22.69
C SER A 110 2.05 -2.51 -23.23
N GLN A 111 1.69 -1.40 -22.57
CA GLN A 111 2.27 -0.09 -22.85
C GLN A 111 3.72 0.01 -22.39
N PHE A 112 4.08 -0.60 -21.27
CA PHE A 112 5.46 -0.71 -20.82
C PHE A 112 6.29 -1.61 -21.75
N SER A 113 5.77 -2.77 -22.17
CA SER A 113 6.47 -3.71 -23.05
C SER A 113 6.68 -3.17 -24.46
N SER A 114 5.71 -2.44 -25.03
CA SER A 114 5.85 -1.80 -26.35
C SER A 114 6.90 -0.68 -26.31
N ARG A 115 6.89 0.16 -25.27
CA ARG A 115 7.94 1.18 -25.06
C ARG A 115 9.32 0.55 -24.80
N MET A 116 9.39 -0.61 -24.15
CA MET A 116 10.64 -1.35 -23.95
C MET A 116 11.15 -1.98 -25.26
N MET A 117 10.25 -2.50 -26.11
CA MET A 117 10.59 -3.10 -27.40
C MET A 117 11.07 -2.05 -28.42
N ASP A 118 10.50 -0.85 -28.38
CA ASP A 118 10.94 0.28 -29.20
C ASP A 118 12.34 0.78 -28.82
N VAL A 119 12.71 0.75 -27.53
CA VAL A 119 14.06 1.08 -27.05
C VAL A 119 15.06 -0.04 -27.39
N MET A 120 14.62 -1.31 -27.35
CA MET A 120 15.49 -2.46 -27.64
C MET A 120 15.78 -2.60 -29.15
N ASN A 121 14.80 -2.27 -30.02
CA ASN A 121 14.98 -2.29 -31.47
C ASN A 121 15.71 -1.05 -32.01
N SER A 122 15.74 0.07 -31.27
CA SER A 122 16.41 1.31 -31.70
C SER A 122 17.88 1.43 -31.26
N THR A 123 18.39 0.50 -30.44
CA THR A 123 19.72 0.69 -29.81
C THR A 123 20.69 -0.50 -29.94
N PHE A 124 20.42 -1.51 -30.77
CA PHE A 124 21.35 -2.66 -30.92
C PHE A 124 22.20 -2.70 -32.21
N SER A 125 22.31 -1.58 -32.95
CA SER A 125 23.16 -1.52 -34.15
C SER A 125 24.14 -0.33 -34.19
N LYS A 126 24.29 0.43 -33.10
CA LYS A 126 25.19 1.59 -33.02
C LYS A 126 25.96 1.69 -31.70
N VAL A 127 26.51 0.57 -31.23
CA VAL A 127 27.46 0.58 -30.09
C VAL A 127 28.88 0.40 -30.62
N LYS A 128 29.36 1.45 -31.29
CA LYS A 128 30.77 1.82 -31.41
C LYS A 128 30.75 3.28 -31.83
N ASP A 129 31.38 4.13 -31.04
CA ASP A 129 31.56 5.57 -31.28
C ASP A 129 30.33 6.47 -31.02
N PHE A 130 29.67 6.27 -29.87
CA PHE A 130 28.89 7.34 -29.25
C PHE A 130 29.67 7.88 -28.06
N ASP A 131 30.28 9.04 -28.26
CA ASP A 131 30.72 9.92 -27.20
C ASP A 131 29.46 10.33 -26.42
N LEU A 132 29.26 9.72 -25.25
CA LEU A 132 28.06 9.84 -24.42
C LEU A 132 28.12 11.12 -23.60
N GLU A 133 28.09 12.28 -24.25
CA GLU A 133 27.61 13.50 -23.60
C GLU A 133 26.09 13.37 -23.43
N PHE A 134 25.69 12.67 -22.38
CA PHE A 134 24.33 12.68 -21.88
C PHE A 134 23.88 14.14 -21.66
N PRO A 135 22.66 14.55 -22.07
CA PRO A 135 22.17 15.93 -21.94
C PRO A 135 21.87 16.36 -20.50
N PHE A 136 22.29 15.56 -19.52
CA PHE A 136 22.21 15.88 -18.10
C PHE A 136 23.52 16.54 -17.73
N GLY A 137 23.53 17.88 -17.66
CA GLY A 137 24.73 18.67 -17.36
C GLY A 137 25.52 18.17 -16.14
N ASN A 138 26.75 18.65 -16.01
CA ASN A 138 27.71 18.22 -14.99
C ASN A 138 27.06 17.99 -13.62
N LYS A 139 27.33 16.84 -12.99
CA LYS A 139 26.83 16.54 -11.65
C LYS A 139 27.82 17.04 -10.61
N VAL A 140 27.31 17.70 -9.58
CA VAL A 140 28.07 18.13 -8.41
C VAL A 140 27.75 17.19 -7.26
N GLU A 141 28.79 16.71 -6.59
CA GLU A 141 28.68 15.85 -5.42
C GLU A 141 29.44 16.49 -4.25
N PHE A 142 28.80 16.53 -3.08
CA PHE A 142 29.39 17.12 -1.88
C PHE A 142 28.69 16.63 -0.63
N ASP A 143 29.42 16.71 0.49
CA ASP A 143 28.92 16.33 1.80
C ASP A 143 28.65 17.55 2.68
N LYS A 144 27.64 17.43 3.54
CA LYS A 144 27.34 18.43 4.58
C LYS A 144 26.95 17.76 5.88
N THR A 145 27.47 18.31 6.96
CA THR A 145 27.11 17.92 8.33
C THR A 145 26.49 19.11 9.04
N TYR A 146 25.33 18.90 9.66
CA TYR A 146 24.68 19.88 10.52
C TYR A 146 24.64 19.32 11.94
N SER A 147 24.85 20.18 12.92
CA SER A 147 24.83 19.82 14.34
C SER A 147 23.87 20.75 15.07
N PHE A 148 23.01 20.17 15.89
CA PHE A 148 22.04 20.88 16.71
C PHE A 148 22.08 20.37 18.15
N ASP A 149 21.66 21.21 19.08
CA ASP A 149 21.36 20.78 20.44
C ASP A 149 20.06 19.95 20.43
N ALA A 150 20.11 18.75 20.99
CA ALA A 150 18.98 17.85 20.98
C ALA A 150 17.80 18.35 21.83
N ALA A 151 18.10 19.11 22.91
CA ALA A 151 17.07 19.61 23.82
C ALA A 151 16.07 20.56 23.14
N GLU A 152 16.47 21.18 22.03
CA GLU A 152 15.64 22.10 21.28
C GLU A 152 14.74 21.38 20.25
N ILE A 153 15.08 20.14 19.86
CA ILE A 153 14.40 19.42 18.78
C ILE A 153 13.28 18.56 19.33
N LYS A 154 12.04 18.93 19.00
CA LYS A 154 10.83 18.17 19.31
C LYS A 154 10.27 17.43 18.10
N GLY A 155 10.53 17.94 16.90
CA GLY A 155 9.97 17.38 15.67
C GLY A 155 10.97 17.34 14.52
N ILE A 156 10.82 16.32 13.67
CA ILE A 156 11.63 16.11 12.48
C ILE A 156 10.68 15.98 11.30
N GLU A 157 10.89 16.77 10.25
CA GLU A 157 10.22 16.62 8.96
C GLU A 157 11.27 16.51 7.86
N LEU A 158 11.14 15.48 7.03
CA LEU A 158 12.05 15.21 5.92
C LEU A 158 11.21 14.98 4.66
N ASP A 159 11.53 15.71 3.60
CA ASP A 159 10.90 15.57 2.29
C ASP A 159 11.97 15.61 1.19
N ILE A 160 12.32 14.45 0.64
CA ILE A 160 13.32 14.32 -0.42
C ILE A 160 12.81 13.48 -1.59
N PRO A 161 13.17 13.81 -2.84
CA PRO A 161 12.71 13.06 -4.00
C PRO A 161 13.42 11.72 -4.11
N ASN A 162 14.75 11.67 -3.97
CA ASN A 162 15.52 10.44 -4.16
C ASN A 162 16.63 10.31 -3.12
N GLY A 163 16.82 9.10 -2.59
CA GLY A 163 17.97 8.75 -1.77
C GLY A 163 17.60 7.88 -0.56
N ARG A 164 18.59 7.58 0.28
CA ARG A 164 18.40 6.73 1.45
C ARG A 164 18.35 7.57 2.72
N VAL A 165 17.47 7.21 3.65
CA VAL A 165 17.44 7.80 4.99
C VAL A 165 17.71 6.72 6.02
N ASP A 166 18.78 6.89 6.79
CA ASP A 166 19.11 6.01 7.92
C ASP A 166 19.06 6.84 9.22
N VAL A 167 18.12 6.51 10.09
CA VAL A 167 17.98 7.10 11.43
C VAL A 167 18.62 6.16 12.43
N VAL A 168 19.64 6.63 13.12
CA VAL A 168 20.43 5.85 14.07
C VAL A 168 20.55 6.60 15.39
N LYS A 169 20.67 5.85 16.48
CA LYS A 169 20.87 6.43 17.81
C LYS A 169 22.21 7.14 17.93
N ALA A 170 22.22 8.28 18.63
CA ALA A 170 23.43 8.98 19.03
C ALA A 170 24.07 8.37 20.29
N GLU A 171 25.39 8.42 20.35
CA GLU A 171 26.16 8.14 21.58
C GLU A 171 26.20 9.36 22.52
N ASP A 172 26.08 10.56 21.94
CA ASP A 172 26.13 11.86 22.62
C ASP A 172 24.75 12.55 22.65
N GLU A 173 24.64 13.68 23.35
CA GLU A 173 23.43 14.53 23.39
C GLU A 173 23.29 15.45 22.16
N ARG A 174 24.03 15.21 21.07
CA ARG A 174 23.98 16.04 19.86
C ARG A 174 23.17 15.37 18.77
N PHE A 175 22.33 16.17 18.11
CA PHE A 175 21.64 15.75 16.90
C PHE A 175 22.52 16.07 15.68
N LEU A 176 22.84 15.06 14.87
CA LEU A 176 23.62 15.24 13.66
C LEU A 176 22.82 14.87 12.41
N ILE A 177 22.93 15.71 11.38
CA ILE A 177 22.49 15.39 10.02
C ILE A 177 23.75 15.24 9.18
N GLU A 178 24.02 14.04 8.67
CA GLU A 178 25.07 13.79 7.69
C GLU A 178 24.41 13.58 6.33
N ALA A 179 24.69 14.48 5.39
CA ALA A 179 24.08 14.49 4.07
C ALA A 179 25.14 14.32 2.98
N GLN A 180 25.00 13.28 2.17
CA GLN A 180 25.72 13.12 0.90
C GLN A 180 24.78 13.51 -0.23
N ILE A 181 25.11 14.60 -0.93
CA ILE A 181 24.23 15.22 -1.91
C ILE A 181 24.86 15.09 -3.30
N LYS A 182 24.06 14.61 -4.25
CA LYS A 182 24.38 14.60 -5.67
C LYS A 182 23.30 15.35 -6.42
N THR A 183 23.66 16.44 -7.08
CA THR A 183 22.71 17.29 -7.80
C THR A 183 23.28 17.77 -9.14
N SER A 184 22.43 18.23 -10.05
CA SER A 184 22.89 18.81 -11.32
C SER A 184 23.48 20.20 -11.09
N ALA A 185 24.60 20.51 -11.75
CA ALA A 185 25.17 21.85 -11.77
C ALA A 185 24.21 22.80 -12.49
N ALA A 186 23.77 23.85 -11.79
CA ALA A 186 23.14 24.97 -12.44
C ALA A 186 24.23 25.81 -13.11
N ASN A 187 24.09 26.09 -14.41
CA ASN A 187 24.93 27.07 -15.14
C ASN A 187 26.44 26.80 -15.14
N GLN A 188 26.89 25.53 -15.05
CA GLN A 188 28.31 25.13 -15.05
C GLN A 188 29.15 25.71 -13.89
N ASP A 189 28.52 26.31 -12.87
CA ASP A 189 29.18 26.80 -11.66
C ASP A 189 28.83 25.87 -10.49
N GLU A 190 29.83 25.08 -10.09
CA GLU A 190 29.66 24.07 -9.04
C GLU A 190 29.46 24.71 -7.67
N ASP A 191 30.12 25.82 -7.37
CA ASP A 191 30.14 26.41 -6.04
C ASP A 191 28.86 27.19 -5.75
N LEU A 192 28.37 27.94 -6.74
CA LEU A 192 27.09 28.62 -6.64
C LEU A 192 25.90 27.64 -6.54
N SER A 193 26.03 26.48 -7.19
CA SER A 193 25.06 25.38 -7.07
C SER A 193 25.04 24.76 -5.66
N LYS A 194 26.20 24.59 -5.03
CA LYS A 194 26.32 24.08 -3.65
C LYS A 194 25.71 25.05 -2.64
N GLU A 195 26.06 26.33 -2.71
CA GLU A 195 25.54 27.34 -1.78
C GLU A 195 24.02 27.43 -1.84
N ARG A 196 23.46 27.48 -3.06
CA ARG A 196 22.01 27.52 -3.25
C ARG A 196 21.29 26.28 -2.73
N PHE A 197 21.89 25.09 -2.90
CA PHE A 197 21.31 23.87 -2.37
C PHE A 197 21.26 23.92 -0.84
N VAL A 198 22.37 24.31 -0.21
CA VAL A 198 22.54 24.29 1.26
C VAL A 198 21.65 25.30 1.98
N GLN A 199 21.41 26.47 1.38
CA GLN A 199 20.69 27.58 2.02
C GLN A 199 19.29 27.17 2.52
N ASP A 200 18.55 26.41 1.71
CA ASP A 200 17.18 26.01 2.03
C ASP A 200 17.05 24.53 2.43
N PHE A 201 18.18 23.81 2.50
CA PHE A 201 18.17 22.35 2.69
C PHE A 201 17.73 21.94 4.10
N VAL A 202 18.20 22.65 5.12
CA VAL A 202 17.88 22.39 6.53
C VAL A 202 17.41 23.68 7.17
N THR A 203 16.19 23.66 7.72
CA THR A 203 15.63 24.78 8.48
C THR A 203 15.22 24.31 9.87
N PHE A 204 15.43 25.16 10.88
CA PHE A 204 15.05 24.87 12.25
C PHE A 204 14.22 26.03 12.79
N ILE A 205 12.94 25.78 13.04
CA ILE A 205 11.98 26.80 13.47
C ILE A 205 11.12 26.21 14.59
N ASN A 206 11.06 26.90 15.74
CA ASN A 206 10.20 26.55 16.88
C ASN A 206 10.33 25.07 17.34
N GLY A 207 11.55 24.53 17.35
CA GLY A 207 11.82 23.15 17.76
C GLY A 207 11.49 22.08 16.72
N LYS A 208 11.15 22.49 15.49
CA LYS A 208 10.93 21.58 14.36
C LYS A 208 12.08 21.71 13.36
N LEU A 209 12.77 20.60 13.12
CA LEU A 209 13.83 20.47 12.13
C LEU A 209 13.23 19.98 10.82
N THR A 210 13.36 20.78 9.76
CA THR A 210 12.82 20.47 8.43
C THR A 210 13.95 20.33 7.44
N ILE A 211 14.04 19.16 6.79
CA ILE A 211 15.03 18.81 5.77
C ILE A 211 14.28 18.63 4.46
N SER A 212 14.53 19.49 3.47
CA SER A 212 13.82 19.39 2.20
C SER A 212 14.65 19.88 1.03
N THR A 213 14.35 19.41 -0.18
CA THR A 213 14.98 19.93 -1.39
C THR A 213 13.96 20.25 -2.46
N THR A 214 14.14 21.40 -3.11
CA THR A 214 13.31 21.85 -4.24
C THR A 214 13.74 21.20 -5.57
N THR A 215 14.93 20.58 -5.61
CA THR A 215 15.51 20.04 -6.84
C THR A 215 15.12 18.57 -7.02
N LYS A 216 14.13 18.31 -7.88
CA LYS A 216 13.60 16.95 -8.15
C LYS A 216 14.63 15.95 -8.70
N MET A 217 15.68 16.46 -9.37
CA MET A 217 16.75 15.65 -9.97
C MET A 217 17.93 15.40 -9.02
N SER A 218 17.80 15.79 -7.75
CA SER A 218 18.82 15.52 -6.74
C SER A 218 18.66 14.13 -6.13
N GLN A 219 19.78 13.55 -5.73
CA GLN A 219 19.88 12.37 -4.89
C GLN A 219 20.54 12.78 -3.58
N VAL A 220 19.88 12.45 -2.46
CA VAL A 220 20.28 12.88 -1.12
C VAL A 220 20.28 11.67 -0.21
N ASN A 221 21.46 11.18 0.17
CA ASN A 221 21.57 10.16 1.22
C ASN A 221 21.74 10.88 2.57
N LEU A 222 20.93 10.50 3.55
CA LEU A 222 20.89 11.11 4.87
C LEU A 222 21.12 10.06 5.93
N ARG A 223 22.07 10.35 6.83
CA ARG A 223 22.20 9.68 8.11
C ARG A 223 21.84 10.66 9.22
N LEU A 224 20.73 10.40 9.90
CA LEU A 224 20.25 11.18 11.04
C LEU A 224 20.72 10.48 12.32
N VAL A 225 21.62 11.12 13.06
CA VAL A 225 22.10 10.62 14.34
C VAL A 225 21.29 11.29 15.44
N VAL A 226 20.36 10.54 16.04
CA VAL A 226 19.30 11.06 16.90
C VAL A 226 19.54 10.66 18.37
N PRO A 227 19.63 11.62 19.31
CA PRO A 227 19.79 11.31 20.73
C PRO A 227 18.59 10.61 21.34
N LYS A 228 18.84 9.95 22.48
CA LYS A 228 17.80 9.21 23.21
C LYS A 228 16.87 10.17 23.94
N GLN A 229 15.80 10.58 23.27
CA GLN A 229 14.70 11.35 23.83
C GLN A 229 13.40 11.01 23.11
N GLN A 230 12.26 11.37 23.71
CA GLN A 230 10.96 11.22 23.05
C GLN A 230 10.68 12.43 22.16
N TYR A 231 10.53 12.18 20.85
CA TYR A 231 10.12 13.19 19.88
C TYR A 231 8.59 13.30 19.80
N ASP A 232 8.06 14.50 19.59
CA ASP A 232 6.61 14.69 19.42
C ASP A 232 6.15 14.20 18.04
N VAL A 233 6.93 14.49 16.99
CA VAL A 233 6.58 14.10 15.62
C VAL A 233 7.81 13.80 14.75
N VAL A 234 7.77 12.70 14.01
CA VAL A 234 8.80 12.35 13.01
C VAL A 234 8.09 12.01 11.70
N LEU A 235 8.26 12.86 10.69
CA LEU A 235 7.67 12.73 9.36
C LEU A 235 8.77 12.54 8.33
N LEU A 236 8.84 11.36 7.71
CA LEU A 236 9.82 11.05 6.66
C LEU A 236 9.06 10.77 5.36
N ARG A 237 9.26 11.60 4.34
CA ARG A 237 8.65 11.47 3.01
C ARG A 237 9.71 11.37 1.94
N LEU A 238 9.64 10.30 1.17
CA LEU A 238 10.51 10.03 0.04
C LEU A 238 9.67 9.68 -1.18
N LEU A 239 10.13 10.02 -2.39
CA LEU A 239 9.56 9.43 -3.61
C LEU A 239 10.30 8.12 -3.93
N ASN A 240 11.62 8.13 -3.97
CA ASN A 240 12.43 6.97 -4.27
C ASN A 240 13.53 6.77 -3.23
N GLY A 241 13.58 5.58 -2.66
CA GLY A 241 14.62 5.11 -1.77
C GLY A 241 14.09 4.61 -0.43
N GLY A 242 14.96 3.86 0.25
CA GLY A 242 14.63 3.17 1.48
C GLY A 242 14.81 4.03 2.72
N VAL A 243 14.04 3.68 3.75
CA VAL A 243 14.14 4.28 5.07
C VAL A 243 14.50 3.20 6.08
N THR A 244 15.58 3.38 6.81
CA THR A 244 15.96 2.55 7.95
C THR A 244 15.84 3.39 9.22
N ILE A 245 15.16 2.89 10.25
CA ILE A 245 15.06 3.54 11.56
C ILE A 245 15.49 2.55 12.62
N GLN A 246 16.40 2.97 13.49
CA GLN A 246 16.85 2.18 14.64
C GLN A 246 16.77 3.02 15.91
N ASN A 247 16.20 2.44 16.97
CA ASN A 247 16.16 3.03 18.30
C ASN A 247 15.55 4.43 18.39
N LEU A 248 14.43 4.66 17.71
CA LEU A 248 13.68 5.91 17.78
C LEU A 248 12.55 5.82 18.83
N ASP A 249 12.33 6.90 19.59
CA ASP A 249 11.17 7.07 20.48
C ASP A 249 10.38 8.31 20.02
N ALA A 250 9.17 8.13 19.50
CA ALA A 250 8.38 9.22 18.95
C ALA A 250 6.88 9.05 19.24
N LYS A 251 6.16 10.10 19.66
CA LYS A 251 4.71 10.01 19.82
C LYS A 251 4.02 9.70 18.49
N LEU A 252 4.29 10.51 17.46
CA LEU A 252 3.77 10.28 16.11
C LEU A 252 4.92 10.00 15.13
N LEU A 253 4.93 8.80 14.54
CA LEU A 253 5.85 8.39 13.49
C LEU A 253 5.12 8.24 12.16
N LYS A 254 5.57 8.93 11.12
CA LYS A 254 4.99 8.80 9.78
C LYS A 254 6.10 8.61 8.76
N VAL A 255 6.09 7.48 8.06
CA VAL A 255 7.10 7.16 7.06
C VAL A 255 6.40 6.84 5.76
N LYS A 256 6.67 7.61 4.71
CA LYS A 256 6.11 7.39 3.37
C LYS A 256 7.22 7.33 2.35
N THR A 257 7.24 6.26 1.57
CA THR A 257 8.07 6.16 0.37
C THR A 257 7.21 5.67 -0.80
N TYR A 258 7.41 6.19 -2.01
CA TYR A 258 6.69 5.63 -3.17
C TYR A 258 7.40 4.37 -3.70
N ASN A 259 8.73 4.38 -3.80
CA ASN A 259 9.54 3.23 -4.20
C ASN A 259 10.68 3.01 -3.21
N GLY A 260 10.52 2.07 -2.28
CA GLY A 260 11.58 1.77 -1.33
C GLY A 260 11.12 0.86 -0.19
N ALA A 261 12.05 0.07 0.34
CA ALA A 261 11.80 -0.69 1.56
C ALA A 261 11.85 0.22 2.78
N ILE A 262 10.97 -0.02 3.75
CA ILE A 262 10.98 0.63 5.05
C ILE A 262 11.36 -0.43 6.10
N LYS A 263 12.36 -0.13 6.91
CA LYS A 263 12.83 -0.98 8.01
C LYS A 263 12.84 -0.18 9.30
N ILE A 264 12.19 -0.69 10.34
CA ILE A 264 12.16 -0.07 11.66
C ILE A 264 12.51 -1.14 12.68
N ASP A 265 13.51 -0.89 13.51
CA ASP A 265 13.97 -1.82 14.54
C ASP A 265 14.10 -1.12 15.90
N GLU A 266 13.81 -1.86 16.96
CA GLU A 266 13.96 -1.46 18.37
C GLU A 266 13.40 -0.05 18.68
N SER A 267 12.25 0.30 18.11
CA SER A 267 11.68 1.65 18.19
C SER A 267 10.33 1.68 18.92
N THR A 268 10.03 2.78 19.61
CA THR A 268 8.79 3.00 20.37
C THR A 268 7.99 4.14 19.79
N PHE A 269 6.66 3.97 19.69
CA PHE A 269 5.75 5.03 19.27
C PHE A 269 4.38 5.00 19.96
N GLN A 270 3.65 6.12 19.97
CA GLN A 270 2.22 6.08 20.31
C GLN A 270 1.41 5.71 19.06
N ASN A 271 1.59 6.46 17.97
CA ASN A 271 0.94 6.24 16.69
C ASN A 271 1.97 6.16 15.57
N ALA A 272 1.85 5.15 14.70
CA ALA A 272 2.69 5.02 13.50
C ALA A 272 1.85 4.81 12.22
N ASP A 273 2.16 5.58 11.16
CA ASP A 273 1.59 5.44 9.80
C ASP A 273 2.74 5.21 8.80
N ILE A 274 2.87 3.96 8.34
CA ILE A 274 3.99 3.48 7.54
C ILE A 274 3.49 3.04 6.17
N GLN A 275 3.90 3.74 5.11
CA GLN A 275 3.39 3.49 3.75
C GLN A 275 4.52 3.36 2.73
N SER A 276 4.46 2.30 1.93
CA SER A 276 5.33 2.12 0.77
C SER A 276 4.52 1.80 -0.48
N GLY A 277 4.66 2.55 -1.57
CA GLY A 277 4.03 2.16 -2.84
C GLY A 277 4.56 0.81 -3.33
N ASN A 278 5.88 0.73 -3.52
CA ASN A 278 6.59 -0.47 -3.97
C ASN A 278 7.80 -0.72 -3.06
N GLY A 279 7.66 -1.66 -2.13
CA GLY A 279 8.72 -2.05 -1.22
C GLY A 279 8.21 -2.80 0.00
N SER A 280 9.09 -3.63 0.57
CA SER A 280 8.75 -4.33 1.82
C SER A 280 8.72 -3.38 3.01
N ILE A 281 7.77 -3.61 3.91
CA ILE A 281 7.70 -2.94 5.21
C ILE A 281 8.07 -3.97 6.28
N GLU A 282 9.11 -3.67 7.06
CA GLU A 282 9.65 -4.56 8.07
C GLU A 282 9.80 -3.80 9.40
N LEU A 283 9.00 -4.17 10.39
CA LEU A 283 9.04 -3.64 11.75
C LEU A 283 9.41 -4.77 12.71
N ARG A 284 10.51 -4.61 13.45
CA ARG A 284 11.01 -5.61 14.40
C ARG A 284 11.24 -4.99 15.77
N HIS A 285 10.96 -5.74 16.82
CA HIS A 285 11.15 -5.32 18.21
C HIS A 285 10.55 -3.93 18.51
N VAL A 286 9.41 -3.62 17.89
CA VAL A 286 8.76 -2.32 18.06
C VAL A 286 7.77 -2.35 19.23
N LYS A 287 7.49 -1.18 19.79
CA LYS A 287 6.47 -1.02 20.82
C LYS A 287 5.56 0.16 20.51
N GLY A 288 4.25 -0.02 20.61
CA GLY A 288 3.35 1.12 20.48
C GLY A 288 1.87 0.87 20.75
N GLU A 289 1.07 1.93 20.61
CA GLU A 289 -0.37 1.86 20.80
C GLU A 289 -1.04 1.50 19.47
N ASP A 290 -0.89 2.35 18.45
CA ASP A 290 -1.51 2.16 17.13
C ASP A 290 -0.46 2.11 16.01
N LEU A 291 -0.55 1.10 15.14
CA LEU A 291 0.27 0.95 13.94
C LEU A 291 -0.61 0.69 12.72
N GLU A 292 -0.46 1.54 11.70
CA GLU A 292 -0.98 1.33 10.36
C GLU A 292 0.19 1.14 9.38
N ALA A 293 0.18 0.02 8.65
CA ALA A 293 1.21 -0.34 7.68
C ALA A 293 0.58 -0.73 6.34
N GLU A 294 0.87 0.02 5.27
CA GLU A 294 0.26 -0.20 3.96
C GLU A 294 1.30 -0.32 2.85
N THR A 295 1.13 -1.29 1.95
CA THR A 295 1.90 -1.32 0.70
C THR A 295 1.09 -1.83 -0.49
N VAL A 296 1.43 -1.39 -1.70
CA VAL A 296 0.83 -1.97 -2.91
C VAL A 296 1.58 -3.22 -3.31
N ASN A 297 2.90 -3.13 -3.48
CA ASN A 297 3.73 -4.28 -3.88
C ASN A 297 4.85 -4.48 -2.86
N GLY A 298 4.61 -5.36 -1.89
CA GLY A 298 5.56 -5.57 -0.81
C GLY A 298 5.06 -6.55 0.25
N ARG A 299 6.01 -7.28 0.83
CA ARG A 299 5.76 -8.03 2.07
C ARG A 299 5.67 -7.04 3.23
N ILE A 300 4.70 -7.26 4.11
CA ILE A 300 4.64 -6.61 5.43
C ILE A 300 5.03 -7.64 6.48
N TYR A 301 6.00 -7.31 7.31
CA TYR A 301 6.43 -8.10 8.45
C TYR A 301 6.45 -7.21 9.69
N ILE A 302 5.63 -7.55 10.69
CA ILE A 302 5.51 -6.81 11.95
C ILE A 302 5.74 -7.77 13.11
N ASP A 303 6.65 -7.40 14.00
CA ASP A 303 6.94 -8.10 15.25
C ASP A 303 7.19 -7.09 16.38
N GLY A 304 6.33 -7.10 17.41
CA GLY A 304 6.42 -6.14 18.51
C GLY A 304 5.34 -6.21 19.57
N ASP A 305 5.45 -5.36 20.59
CA ASP A 305 4.44 -5.11 21.64
C ASP A 305 3.53 -3.96 21.18
N ILE A 306 2.54 -4.27 20.34
CA ILE A 306 1.62 -3.28 19.77
C ILE A 306 0.17 -3.60 20.13
N GLN A 307 -0.58 -2.59 20.58
CA GLN A 307 -1.96 -2.78 21.06
C GLN A 307 -2.97 -2.88 19.91
N GLU A 308 -2.83 -2.05 18.88
CA GLU A 308 -3.65 -2.03 17.67
C GLU A 308 -2.77 -2.06 16.42
N VAL A 309 -2.99 -3.04 15.55
CA VAL A 309 -2.27 -3.18 14.29
C VAL A 309 -3.25 -3.30 13.12
N GLU A 310 -3.07 -2.47 12.11
CA GLU A 310 -3.66 -2.62 10.78
C GLU A 310 -2.55 -2.74 9.74
N ALA A 311 -2.50 -3.88 9.05
CA ALA A 311 -1.46 -4.18 8.07
C ALA A 311 -2.10 -4.65 6.76
N GLU A 312 -1.85 -3.92 5.68
CA GLU A 312 -2.54 -4.17 4.41
C GLU A 312 -1.58 -4.14 3.21
N SER A 313 -1.57 -5.21 2.42
CA SER A 313 -0.76 -5.29 1.19
C SER A 313 -1.60 -5.71 -0.01
N VAL A 314 -1.54 -5.02 -1.14
CA VAL A 314 -2.25 -5.51 -2.35
C VAL A 314 -1.60 -6.80 -2.85
N ASN A 315 -0.28 -6.79 -3.03
CA ASN A 315 0.52 -7.91 -3.52
C ASN A 315 1.73 -8.15 -2.62
N GLY A 316 1.61 -9.14 -1.75
CA GLY A 316 2.65 -9.55 -0.83
C GLY A 316 2.09 -10.22 0.43
N ALA A 317 2.90 -11.06 1.05
CA ALA A 317 2.51 -11.69 2.31
C ALA A 317 2.46 -10.65 3.43
N VAL A 318 1.49 -10.79 4.33
CA VAL A 318 1.32 -9.97 5.53
C VAL A 318 1.46 -10.85 6.75
N ILE A 319 2.54 -10.64 7.50
CA ILE A 319 2.86 -11.39 8.71
C ILE A 319 2.84 -10.42 9.88
N VAL A 320 1.95 -10.64 10.84
CA VAL A 320 1.78 -9.78 12.02
C VAL A 320 1.90 -10.60 13.29
N THR A 321 2.85 -10.23 14.12
CA THR A 321 3.08 -10.78 15.45
C THR A 321 2.90 -9.66 16.45
N THR A 322 1.90 -9.78 17.33
CA THR A 322 1.80 -8.92 18.52
C THR A 322 2.12 -9.72 19.77
N THR A 323 3.00 -9.18 20.59
CA THR A 323 3.36 -9.71 21.92
C THR A 323 2.61 -9.00 23.05
N SER A 324 1.75 -8.02 22.72
CA SER A 324 1.09 -7.18 23.72
C SER A 324 0.03 -7.94 24.50
N SER A 325 0.21 -8.02 25.82
CA SER A 325 -0.79 -8.56 26.75
C SER A 325 -2.07 -7.70 26.84
N SER A 326 -2.04 -6.50 26.26
CA SER A 326 -3.17 -5.58 26.16
C SER A 326 -3.61 -5.33 24.71
N ALA A 327 -3.28 -6.23 23.77
CA ALA A 327 -3.71 -6.08 22.38
C ALA A 327 -5.25 -6.08 22.27
N ARG A 328 -5.78 -5.12 21.51
CA ARG A 328 -7.22 -4.88 21.32
C ARG A 328 -7.66 -5.10 19.88
N LYS A 329 -6.77 -4.87 18.91
CA LYS A 329 -7.06 -4.99 17.49
C LYS A 329 -5.86 -5.53 16.71
N LEU A 330 -6.11 -6.53 15.86
CA LEU A 330 -5.14 -6.99 14.87
C LEU A 330 -5.91 -7.27 13.57
N LYS A 331 -5.66 -6.46 12.55
CA LYS A 331 -6.24 -6.57 11.22
C LYS A 331 -5.11 -6.76 10.22
N ALA A 332 -5.11 -7.88 9.50
CA ALA A 332 -4.12 -8.19 8.48
C ALA A 332 -4.81 -8.57 7.18
N ARG A 333 -4.53 -7.83 6.10
CA ARG A 333 -5.21 -8.00 4.82
C ARG A 333 -4.25 -8.07 3.64
N THR A 334 -4.58 -8.92 2.67
CA THR A 334 -3.94 -8.84 1.36
C THR A 334 -4.85 -9.28 0.21
N VAL A 335 -4.62 -8.82 -1.01
CA VAL A 335 -5.35 -9.37 -2.18
C VAL A 335 -4.63 -10.62 -2.67
N ALA A 336 -3.33 -10.51 -2.93
CA ALA A 336 -2.47 -11.58 -3.43
C ALA A 336 -1.31 -11.82 -2.45
N GLY A 337 -1.52 -12.73 -1.51
CA GLY A 337 -0.52 -13.06 -0.50
C GLY A 337 -1.08 -13.91 0.62
N ALA A 338 -0.20 -14.58 1.36
CA ALA A 338 -0.57 -15.24 2.60
C ALA A 338 -0.71 -14.22 3.74
N VAL A 339 -1.63 -14.49 4.66
CA VAL A 339 -1.77 -13.76 5.92
C VAL A 339 -1.38 -14.68 7.06
N GLU A 340 -0.44 -14.25 7.88
CA GLU A 340 -0.04 -14.98 9.09
C GLU A 340 -0.19 -14.06 10.30
N MET A 341 -0.90 -14.55 11.32
CA MET A 341 -1.17 -13.80 12.54
C MET A 341 -0.75 -14.63 13.76
N TYR A 342 0.13 -14.04 14.57
CA TYR A 342 0.65 -14.65 15.78
C TYR A 342 0.29 -13.79 16.99
N ILE A 343 -0.41 -14.40 17.96
CA ILE A 343 -1.05 -13.68 19.07
C ILE A 343 -0.76 -14.33 20.43
N PRO A 344 -0.82 -13.57 21.55
CA PRO A 344 -0.63 -14.14 22.88
C PRO A 344 -1.79 -15.05 23.28
N LYS A 345 -1.49 -16.16 23.97
CA LYS A 345 -2.51 -17.07 24.50
C LYS A 345 -3.30 -16.50 25.68
N THR A 346 -2.84 -15.39 26.25
CA THR A 346 -3.42 -14.76 27.45
C THR A 346 -4.65 -13.90 27.16
N LEU A 347 -5.00 -13.65 25.90
CA LEU A 347 -6.08 -12.75 25.50
C LEU A 347 -7.40 -13.50 25.29
N SER A 348 -8.51 -12.81 25.59
CA SER A 348 -9.81 -13.16 25.02
C SER A 348 -9.82 -12.82 23.53
N LEU A 349 -10.51 -13.59 22.70
CA LEU A 349 -10.48 -13.44 21.24
C LEU A 349 -11.89 -13.25 20.68
N ASN A 350 -12.01 -12.31 19.75
CA ASN A 350 -13.12 -12.21 18.81
C ASN A 350 -12.52 -12.22 17.41
N GLY A 351 -12.54 -13.38 16.76
CA GLY A 351 -11.82 -13.63 15.52
C GLY A 351 -12.72 -13.84 14.32
N GLN A 352 -12.32 -13.26 13.19
CA GLN A 352 -12.88 -13.52 11.88
C GLN A 352 -11.74 -13.68 10.87
N VAL A 353 -11.78 -14.74 10.08
CA VAL A 353 -10.86 -14.91 8.93
C VAL A 353 -11.66 -15.20 7.67
N SER A 354 -11.31 -14.57 6.55
CA SER A 354 -12.04 -14.71 5.28
C SER A 354 -11.10 -14.87 4.10
N THR A 355 -11.34 -15.86 3.23
CA THR A 355 -10.62 -16.02 1.98
C THR A 355 -11.50 -16.47 0.82
N ASN A 356 -11.17 -16.07 -0.41
CA ASN A 356 -11.96 -16.46 -1.58
C ASN A 356 -11.54 -17.81 -2.16
N PHE A 357 -10.27 -17.95 -2.51
CA PHE A 357 -9.72 -19.12 -3.18
C PHE A 357 -8.67 -19.86 -2.32
N GLY A 358 -8.42 -19.35 -1.12
CA GLY A 358 -7.40 -19.82 -0.21
C GLY A 358 -7.82 -20.94 0.75
N LYS A 359 -6.92 -21.19 1.71
CA LYS A 359 -7.15 -22.08 2.86
C LYS A 359 -7.05 -21.28 4.15
N THR A 360 -7.89 -21.60 5.11
CA THR A 360 -7.82 -21.07 6.47
C THR A 360 -7.30 -22.14 7.41
N ASP A 361 -6.28 -21.80 8.20
CA ASP A 361 -5.69 -22.67 9.20
C ASP A 361 -5.60 -21.92 10.53
N VAL A 362 -6.64 -22.07 11.35
CA VAL A 362 -6.72 -21.51 12.70
C VAL A 362 -6.38 -22.61 13.71
N GLY A 363 -5.15 -22.57 14.21
CA GLY A 363 -4.55 -23.59 15.06
C GLY A 363 -4.51 -23.15 16.51
N LEU A 364 -5.67 -22.74 17.01
CA LEU A 364 -5.87 -22.34 18.40
C LEU A 364 -6.68 -23.45 19.08
N ALA A 365 -6.14 -24.04 20.15
CA ALA A 365 -6.71 -25.25 20.75
C ALA A 365 -7.93 -25.00 21.67
N ASP A 366 -8.11 -23.76 22.10
CA ASP A 366 -9.02 -23.30 23.16
C ASP A 366 -10.01 -22.24 22.65
N ILE A 367 -10.35 -22.30 21.36
CA ILE A 367 -11.37 -21.45 20.73
C ILE A 367 -12.67 -22.22 20.48
N GLU A 368 -13.80 -21.50 20.53
CA GLU A 368 -15.08 -21.96 20.02
C GLU A 368 -15.25 -21.46 18.59
N LYS A 369 -15.52 -22.36 17.63
CA LYS A 369 -15.86 -21.98 16.26
C LYS A 369 -17.37 -21.70 16.19
N ARG A 370 -17.75 -20.49 15.76
CA ARG A 370 -19.16 -20.02 15.75
C ARG A 370 -19.84 -20.20 14.41
N SER A 371 -19.14 -19.88 13.33
CA SER A 371 -19.69 -19.94 11.97
C SER A 371 -18.59 -20.30 10.99
N GLU A 372 -18.92 -21.20 10.08
CA GLU A 372 -18.13 -21.50 8.89
C GLU A 372 -19.07 -21.34 7.70
N GLU A 373 -18.92 -20.22 6.99
CA GLU A 373 -19.70 -19.92 5.79
C GLU A 373 -18.83 -20.21 4.59
N ASP A 374 -19.19 -21.25 3.83
CA ASP A 374 -18.62 -21.56 2.52
C ASP A 374 -19.67 -21.21 1.47
N GLN A 375 -19.75 -19.92 1.13
CA GLN A 375 -20.57 -19.43 0.03
C GLN A 375 -19.69 -19.35 -1.22
N PHE A 376 -20.30 -19.44 -2.40
CA PHE A 376 -19.61 -19.49 -3.69
C PHE A 376 -18.33 -18.60 -3.76
N LEU A 377 -17.15 -19.25 -3.73
CA LEU A 377 -15.83 -18.61 -3.78
C LEU A 377 -15.47 -17.69 -2.59
N GLN A 378 -16.11 -17.84 -1.42
CA GLN A 378 -15.76 -17.13 -0.19
C GLN A 378 -15.97 -18.03 1.04
N LYS A 379 -14.87 -18.26 1.76
CA LYS A 379 -14.81 -19.02 3.00
C LYS A 379 -14.56 -18.07 4.16
N THR A 380 -15.52 -17.98 5.06
CA THR A 380 -15.41 -17.19 6.29
C THR A 380 -15.49 -18.09 7.52
N LEU A 381 -14.53 -17.97 8.42
CA LEU A 381 -14.52 -18.65 9.72
C LEU A 381 -14.56 -17.60 10.83
N ARG A 382 -15.55 -17.73 11.72
CA ARG A 382 -15.69 -16.91 12.93
C ARG A 382 -15.42 -17.76 14.17
N PHE A 383 -14.66 -17.25 15.11
CA PHE A 383 -14.33 -17.93 16.35
C PHE A 383 -14.16 -16.97 17.52
N ASP A 384 -14.31 -17.48 18.73
CA ASP A 384 -14.13 -16.71 19.95
C ASP A 384 -13.46 -17.52 21.05
N LYS A 385 -12.92 -16.80 22.02
CA LYS A 385 -12.38 -17.32 23.26
C LYS A 385 -12.63 -16.29 24.35
N ILE A 386 -13.15 -16.73 25.49
CA ILE A 386 -13.45 -15.86 26.62
C ILE A 386 -12.58 -16.30 27.78
N LEU A 387 -11.80 -15.36 28.32
CA LEU A 387 -11.03 -15.51 29.55
C LEU A 387 -11.52 -14.47 30.57
N GLU A 388 -11.67 -14.90 31.83
CA GLU A 388 -12.10 -13.99 32.89
C GLU A 388 -11.11 -12.83 33.09
N ASN A 389 -11.63 -11.60 33.14
CA ASN A 389 -10.87 -10.37 33.39
C ASN A 389 -9.71 -10.10 32.42
N GLN A 390 -9.72 -10.69 31.22
CA GLN A 390 -8.70 -10.43 30.19
C GLN A 390 -9.24 -9.51 29.08
N PRO A 391 -8.38 -8.66 28.49
CA PRO A 391 -8.76 -7.84 27.35
C PRO A 391 -9.16 -8.72 26.14
N VAL A 392 -10.07 -8.17 25.32
CA VAL A 392 -10.57 -8.82 24.11
C VAL A 392 -9.81 -8.29 22.91
N LEU A 393 -9.10 -9.17 22.20
CA LEU A 393 -8.48 -8.91 20.92
C LEU A 393 -9.50 -9.16 19.79
N LYS A 394 -9.84 -8.10 19.05
CA LYS A 394 -10.53 -8.21 17.77
C LYS A 394 -9.52 -8.57 16.69
N LEU A 395 -9.68 -9.76 16.11
CA LEU A 395 -8.77 -10.31 15.13
C LEU A 395 -9.48 -10.43 13.78
N SER A 396 -8.95 -9.79 12.74
CA SER A 396 -9.43 -9.93 11.36
C SER A 396 -8.29 -10.30 10.41
N GLY A 397 -8.42 -11.42 9.71
CA GLY A 397 -7.50 -11.83 8.66
C GLY A 397 -8.23 -11.98 7.33
N GLU A 398 -7.78 -11.32 6.28
CA GLU A 398 -8.48 -11.38 4.98
C GLU A 398 -7.50 -11.56 3.81
N THR A 399 -7.77 -12.53 2.93
CA THR A 399 -7.01 -12.68 1.68
C THR A 399 -7.83 -13.22 0.52
N ARG A 400 -7.70 -12.66 -0.68
CA ARG A 400 -8.46 -13.16 -1.84
C ARG A 400 -7.90 -14.50 -2.34
N SER A 401 -6.60 -14.60 -2.60
CA SER A 401 -6.01 -15.81 -3.23
C SER A 401 -5.06 -16.63 -2.34
N GLY A 402 -4.61 -16.11 -1.20
CA GLY A 402 -3.63 -16.78 -0.36
C GLY A 402 -4.22 -17.58 0.81
N SER A 403 -3.36 -18.17 1.64
CA SER A 403 -3.78 -18.84 2.87
C SER A 403 -3.77 -17.88 4.06
N ILE A 404 -4.64 -18.15 5.05
CA ILE A 404 -4.63 -17.47 6.35
C ILE A 404 -4.19 -18.46 7.41
N ILE A 405 -3.14 -18.13 8.16
CA ILE A 405 -2.66 -18.90 9.30
C ILE A 405 -2.82 -18.07 10.56
N VAL A 406 -3.42 -18.66 11.59
CA VAL A 406 -3.51 -18.07 12.93
C VAL A 406 -2.95 -19.05 13.94
N ARG A 407 -2.01 -18.57 14.77
CA ARG A 407 -1.31 -19.36 15.80
C ARG A 407 -1.09 -18.53 17.06
N TYR A 408 -0.87 -19.23 18.17
CA TYR A 408 -0.30 -18.60 19.35
C TYR A 408 1.20 -18.35 19.15
N LEU A 409 1.72 -17.35 19.86
CA LEU A 409 3.16 -17.20 20.07
C LEU A 409 3.73 -18.49 20.65
N ALA A 410 4.93 -18.88 20.17
CA ALA A 410 5.63 -20.08 20.59
C ALA A 410 6.20 -19.96 22.02
#